data_AF-A0A257X9F2-F1
#
_entry.id   AF-A0A257X9F2-F1
#
_cell.length_a   1.000
_cell.length_b   1.000
_cell.length_c   1.000
_cell.angle_alpha   90.00
_cell.angle_beta   90.00
_cell.angle_gamma   90.00
#
_symmetry.space_group_name_H-M   'P 1'
#
loop_
_entity.id
_entity.type
_entity.pdbx_description
1 polymer ?
#
loop_
_entity_poly.entity_id
_entity_poly.type
_entity_poly.pdbx_seq_one_letter_code
_entity_poly.pdbx_strand_id
1 'polypeptide(L)'
;MSDLFSPNPPPNSDEDDEENALLFARCSQGASDATGNAEAPGKKKAADKTKSAVVDALNDDMRREHAANLPNLRRNYFTFRHLVISLSTSLVMGGLVLYACRWFYEHEIEPRLSGAVAPAAAPAPTDAALKEELANSAEQITALQKQVDVMRREQLLMQQNTRESLESISTTLKNPQLVPPPVTAVSDKPGVSRIAEMRPDVSPTQQEFIQLKERNRLTQYADEAIATGMRKPLEVLVEYMRDPQAKHLHDAAQVEFMRAVRAIQLLQREDPGFRLPVAELFKDGSIRDEADVKPEALLKLLADYQQPWEVRVRVCFLLLGSPLPETNAQLIKSIKEDPSLDVAKHAQLALEQRLKKRFRIFDIPAIEEWMKSQAK
;
A
#
# COMPACT_ATOMS: atom_id res chain seq x y z
N MET A 1 -27.73 35.29 -24.10
CA MET A 1 -28.21 33.89 -24.01
C MET A 1 -27.10 33.03 -24.60
N SER A 2 -25.91 32.89 -24.01
CA SER A 2 -25.52 32.64 -22.61
C SER A 2 -25.97 31.28 -22.10
N ASP A 3 -24.97 30.41 -21.92
CA ASP A 3 -24.79 29.31 -20.97
C ASP A 3 -25.57 27.99 -21.14
N LEU A 4 -24.81 26.92 -21.38
CA LEU A 4 -24.71 25.74 -20.50
C LEU A 4 -23.75 24.71 -21.12
N PHE A 5 -22.62 24.47 -20.43
CA PHE A 5 -21.88 23.22 -20.24
C PHE A 5 -20.41 23.54 -19.96
N SER A 6 -20.10 23.74 -18.67
CA SER A 6 -18.72 23.73 -18.16
C SER A 6 -18.18 22.29 -18.14
N PRO A 7 -16.90 22.08 -18.50
CA PRO A 7 -16.22 20.81 -18.25
C PRO A 7 -15.78 20.71 -16.78
N ASN A 8 -15.88 19.51 -16.21
CA ASN A 8 -15.39 19.18 -14.87
C ASN A 8 -13.90 19.55 -14.71
N PRO A 9 -13.48 20.04 -13.53
CA PRO A 9 -12.06 20.27 -13.25
C PRO A 9 -11.29 18.94 -13.18
N PRO A 10 -9.98 18.95 -13.50
CA PRO A 10 -9.13 17.77 -13.39
C PRO A 10 -8.98 17.34 -11.91
N PRO A 11 -8.69 16.05 -11.64
CA PRO A 11 -8.40 15.59 -10.29
C PRO A 11 -7.17 16.30 -9.74
N ASN A 12 -7.28 16.84 -8.52
CA ASN A 12 -6.20 17.52 -7.80
C ASN A 12 -4.97 16.61 -7.70
N SER A 13 -3.85 17.05 -8.25
CA SER A 13 -2.52 16.42 -8.19
C SER A 13 -1.83 16.56 -6.83
N ASP A 14 -2.37 17.40 -5.95
CA ASP A 14 -1.65 17.86 -4.76
C ASP A 14 -1.65 16.83 -3.62
N GLU A 15 -2.63 15.92 -3.58
CA GLU A 15 -2.69 14.86 -2.54
C GLU A 15 -1.66 13.76 -2.78
N ASP A 16 -1.37 13.43 -4.05
CA ASP A 16 -0.33 12.45 -4.41
C ASP A 16 1.09 13.02 -4.16
N ASP A 17 1.26 14.34 -4.24
CA ASP A 17 2.56 15.00 -4.05
C ASP A 17 2.99 15.03 -2.57
N GLU A 18 2.06 15.22 -1.63
CA GLU A 18 2.36 15.21 -0.19
C GLU A 18 2.72 13.81 0.33
N GLU A 19 1.98 12.77 -0.08
CA GLU A 19 2.24 11.39 0.36
C GLU A 19 3.58 10.87 -0.22
N ASN A 20 3.88 11.22 -1.47
CA ASN A 20 5.17 10.93 -2.10
C ASN A 20 6.33 11.73 -1.48
N ALA A 21 6.09 12.96 -1.02
CA ALA A 21 7.09 13.77 -0.32
C ALA A 21 7.47 13.18 1.05
N LEU A 22 6.51 12.59 1.77
CA LEU A 22 6.76 11.90 3.04
C LEU A 22 7.63 10.63 2.87
N LEU A 23 7.43 9.88 1.79
CA LEU A 23 8.29 8.76 1.42
C LEU A 23 9.73 9.21 1.10
N PHE A 24 9.88 10.37 0.44
CA PHE A 24 11.19 10.96 0.14
C PHE A 24 11.94 11.40 1.41
N ALA A 25 11.22 11.93 2.40
CA ALA A 25 11.79 12.29 3.70
C ALA A 25 12.29 11.08 4.49
N ARG A 26 11.62 9.92 4.38
CA ARG A 26 12.07 8.67 5.02
C ARG A 26 13.30 8.06 4.34
N CYS A 27 13.38 8.09 3.01
CA CYS A 27 14.55 7.58 2.29
C CYS A 27 15.79 8.49 2.42
N SER A 28 15.63 9.80 2.62
CA SER A 28 16.77 10.73 2.78
C SER A 28 17.44 10.63 4.16
N GLN A 29 16.70 10.23 5.20
CA GLN A 29 17.26 10.01 6.55
C GLN A 29 18.22 8.81 6.60
N GLY A 30 18.04 7.79 5.75
CA GLY A 30 18.97 6.65 5.67
C GLY A 30 20.29 6.94 4.96
N ALA A 31 20.39 8.07 4.22
CA ALA A 31 21.57 8.44 3.43
C ALA A 31 22.43 9.53 4.09
N SER A 32 21.95 10.19 5.15
CA SER A 32 22.66 11.30 5.80
C SER A 32 23.74 10.85 6.80
N ASP A 33 23.76 9.56 7.16
CA ASP A 33 24.73 9.00 8.12
C ASP A 33 26.02 8.48 7.47
N ALA A 34 26.14 8.51 6.14
CA ALA A 34 27.29 7.94 5.42
C ALA A 34 28.36 8.96 4.98
N THR A 35 28.19 10.25 5.27
CA THR A 35 29.13 11.30 4.84
C THR A 35 29.45 12.28 5.97
N GLY A 36 30.40 11.92 6.84
CA GLY A 36 30.84 12.80 7.92
C GLY A 36 32.23 12.50 8.46
N ASN A 37 33.20 13.30 8.01
CA ASN A 37 34.48 13.66 8.65
C ASN A 37 35.69 12.73 8.49
N ALA A 38 36.52 13.07 7.49
CA ALA A 38 37.97 12.88 7.54
C ALA A 38 38.65 14.26 7.55
N GLU A 39 39.14 14.67 8.72
CA GLU A 39 40.08 15.78 8.85
C GLU A 39 41.22 15.33 9.78
N ALA A 40 42.45 15.33 9.26
CA ALA A 40 43.67 15.09 10.03
C ALA A 40 44.17 16.41 10.64
N PRO A 41 44.88 16.39 11.78
CA PRO A 41 46.33 16.63 11.67
C PRO A 41 47.23 15.97 12.75
N GLY A 42 48.52 15.84 12.41
CA GLY A 42 49.61 16.32 13.28
C GLY A 42 50.37 15.33 14.19
N LYS A 43 51.67 15.11 13.89
CA LYS A 43 52.70 14.42 14.69
C LYS A 43 53.20 15.25 15.91
N LYS A 44 53.52 14.61 17.05
CA LYS A 44 54.87 14.56 17.71
C LYS A 44 54.90 13.98 19.16
N LYS A 45 55.88 13.07 19.36
CA LYS A 45 56.79 12.79 20.51
C LYS A 45 56.28 12.40 21.93
N ALA A 46 56.54 11.13 22.26
CA ALA A 46 57.45 10.58 23.30
C ALA A 46 57.26 10.83 24.82
N ALA A 47 57.14 9.68 25.50
CA ALA A 47 57.81 9.26 26.75
C ALA A 47 57.18 9.51 28.13
N ASP A 48 57.29 8.43 28.95
CA ASP A 48 57.17 8.28 30.40
C ASP A 48 55.80 8.35 31.10
N LYS A 49 55.25 7.16 31.41
CA LYS A 49 54.95 6.70 32.79
C LYS A 49 54.25 5.32 32.79
N THR A 50 55.03 4.27 32.63
CA THR A 50 54.62 2.89 32.98
C THR A 50 54.78 2.71 34.49
N LYS A 51 53.67 2.82 35.23
CA LYS A 51 53.42 2.17 36.55
C LYS A 51 52.09 2.57 37.23
N SER A 52 51.33 3.51 36.67
CA SER A 52 49.95 3.83 37.11
C SER A 52 48.86 3.21 36.23
N ALA A 53 49.19 2.29 35.32
CA ALA A 53 48.26 1.84 34.28
C ALA A 53 47.43 0.61 34.65
N VAL A 54 47.79 -0.13 35.70
CA VAL A 54 47.13 -1.42 36.02
C VAL A 54 46.00 -1.26 37.05
N VAL A 55 46.12 -0.29 37.96
CA VAL A 55 45.07 0.00 38.97
C VAL A 55 43.98 0.91 38.38
N ASP A 56 44.34 1.79 37.45
CA ASP A 56 43.36 2.62 36.73
C ASP A 56 42.59 1.81 35.67
N ALA A 57 43.18 0.79 35.05
CA ALA A 57 42.50 -0.05 34.05
C ALA A 57 41.38 -0.93 34.64
N LEU A 58 41.51 -1.41 35.88
CA LEU A 58 40.46 -2.22 36.52
C LEU A 58 39.28 -1.38 37.05
N ASN A 59 39.53 -0.13 37.45
CA ASN A 59 38.46 0.79 37.83
C ASN A 59 37.73 1.37 36.62
N ASP A 60 38.39 1.49 35.47
CA ASP A 60 37.77 1.97 34.23
C ASP A 60 36.89 0.90 33.56
N ASP A 61 37.18 -0.40 33.75
CA ASP A 61 36.35 -1.51 33.23
C ASP A 61 35.02 -1.65 33.99
N MET A 62 35.03 -1.56 35.33
CA MET A 62 33.77 -1.54 36.10
C MET A 62 32.95 -0.26 35.86
N ARG A 63 33.60 0.88 35.58
CA ARG A 63 32.89 2.12 35.20
C ARG A 63 32.32 2.05 33.79
N ARG A 64 32.96 1.33 32.86
CA ARG A 64 32.45 1.11 31.50
C ARG A 64 31.27 0.15 31.48
N GLU A 65 31.25 -0.89 32.32
CA GLU A 65 30.08 -1.79 32.40
C GLU A 65 28.84 -1.12 33.03
N HIS A 66 29.02 -0.19 33.98
CA HIS A 66 27.90 0.61 34.50
C HIS A 66 27.51 1.81 33.61
N ALA A 67 28.41 2.31 32.77
CA ALA A 67 28.09 3.35 31.78
C ALA A 67 27.45 2.77 30.49
N ALA A 68 27.63 1.48 30.20
CA ALA A 68 27.04 0.81 29.04
C ALA A 68 25.54 0.49 29.17
N ASN A 69 24.95 0.64 30.36
CA ASN A 69 23.52 0.41 30.63
C ASN A 69 22.72 1.68 30.98
N LEU A 70 23.28 2.87 30.75
CA LEU A 70 22.51 4.10 30.76
C LEU A 70 22.18 4.46 29.30
N PRO A 71 20.90 4.53 28.90
CA PRO A 71 20.55 4.94 27.56
C PRO A 71 21.17 6.32 27.30
N ASN A 72 21.95 6.41 26.25
CA ASN A 72 22.61 7.62 25.78
C ASN A 72 21.59 8.76 25.60
N LEU A 73 21.34 9.52 26.67
CA LEU A 73 20.68 10.83 26.65
C LEU A 73 21.68 11.86 26.08
N ARG A 74 22.13 11.65 24.85
CA ARG A 74 22.76 12.71 24.04
C ARG A 74 21.79 13.14 22.95
N ARG A 75 20.98 14.12 23.34
CA ARG A 75 20.55 15.26 22.51
C ARG A 75 19.61 14.93 21.35
N ASN A 76 18.43 14.45 21.71
CA ASN A 76 17.33 14.26 20.78
C ASN A 76 16.45 15.54 20.69
N TYR A 77 17.06 16.62 20.19
CA TYR A 77 16.36 17.91 19.99
C TYR A 77 15.21 17.78 18.97
N PHE A 78 15.30 16.79 18.10
CA PHE A 78 14.35 16.50 17.04
C PHE A 78 13.10 15.79 17.58
N THR A 79 13.25 14.77 18.44
CA THR A 79 12.09 14.12 19.07
C THR A 79 11.40 15.01 20.10
N PHE A 80 12.14 15.86 20.83
CA PHE A 80 11.52 16.86 21.69
C PHE A 80 10.70 17.87 20.86
N ARG A 81 11.21 18.33 19.72
CA ARG A 81 10.45 19.19 18.79
C ARG A 81 9.21 18.49 18.24
N HIS A 82 9.30 17.23 17.81
CA HIS A 82 8.13 16.50 17.32
C HIS A 82 7.11 16.21 18.42
N LEU A 83 7.55 15.95 19.64
CA LEU A 83 6.67 15.77 20.79
C LEU A 83 5.97 17.09 21.17
N VAL A 84 6.67 18.21 21.17
CA VAL A 84 6.08 19.54 21.40
C VAL A 84 5.09 19.90 20.28
N ILE A 85 5.42 19.62 19.02
CA ILE A 85 4.52 19.85 17.89
C ILE A 85 3.27 18.96 18.02
N SER A 86 3.43 17.66 18.27
CA SER A 86 2.32 16.72 18.45
C SER A 86 1.42 17.08 19.65
N LEU A 87 2.01 17.52 20.77
CA LEU A 87 1.25 17.96 21.93
C LEU A 87 0.49 19.26 21.64
N SER A 88 1.13 20.19 20.92
CA SER A 88 0.50 21.46 20.54
C SER A 88 -0.64 21.26 19.54
N THR A 89 -0.49 20.38 18.54
CA THR A 89 -1.55 20.08 17.59
C THR A 89 -2.69 19.31 18.25
N SER A 90 -2.40 18.40 19.18
CA SER A 90 -3.42 17.69 19.95
C SER A 90 -4.23 18.66 20.84
N LEU A 91 -3.57 19.63 21.48
CA LEU A 91 -4.26 20.67 22.27
C LEU A 91 -5.11 21.60 21.41
N VAL A 92 -4.63 21.99 20.22
CA VAL A 92 -5.40 22.84 19.29
C VAL A 92 -6.61 22.07 18.75
N MET A 93 -6.43 20.82 18.33
CA MET A 93 -7.54 19.98 17.86
C MET A 93 -8.55 19.68 18.98
N GLY A 94 -8.07 19.37 20.19
CA GLY A 94 -8.93 19.20 21.36
C GLY A 94 -9.70 20.47 21.71
N GLY A 95 -9.04 21.64 21.63
CA GLY A 95 -9.67 22.94 21.79
C GLY A 95 -10.74 23.24 20.73
N LEU A 96 -10.46 22.91 19.47
CA LEU A 96 -11.43 23.06 18.36
C LEU A 96 -12.63 22.14 18.53
N VAL A 97 -12.43 20.90 18.98
CA VAL A 97 -13.53 19.97 19.27
C VAL A 97 -14.37 20.48 20.44
N LEU A 98 -13.75 20.92 21.54
CA LEU A 98 -14.48 21.49 22.67
C LEU A 98 -15.22 22.78 22.28
N TYR A 99 -14.62 23.62 21.45
CA TYR A 99 -15.26 24.82 20.91
C TYR A 99 -16.45 24.46 20.02
N ALA A 100 -16.30 23.48 19.11
CA ALA A 100 -17.39 23.01 18.25
C ALA A 100 -18.52 22.37 19.07
N CYS A 101 -18.19 21.56 20.08
CA CYS A 101 -19.18 20.99 21.01
C CYS A 101 -19.90 22.07 21.81
N ARG A 102 -19.18 23.10 22.28
CA ARG A 102 -19.78 24.24 22.99
C ARG A 102 -20.66 25.07 22.07
N TRP A 103 -20.21 25.37 20.86
CA TRP A 103 -21.00 26.08 19.86
C TRP A 103 -22.26 25.31 19.50
N PHE A 104 -22.15 24.00 19.29
CA PHE A 104 -23.30 23.11 19.05
C PHE A 104 -24.25 23.08 20.26
N TYR A 105 -23.71 23.04 21.48
CA TYR A 105 -24.53 23.09 22.68
C TYR A 105 -25.29 24.41 22.79
N GLU A 106 -24.63 25.56 22.61
CA GLU A 106 -25.26 26.89 22.69
C GLU A 106 -26.23 27.16 21.53
N HIS A 107 -26.00 26.60 20.33
CA HIS A 107 -26.87 26.85 19.15
C HIS A 107 -27.97 25.82 18.91
N GLU A 108 -27.78 24.55 19.26
CA GLU A 108 -28.77 23.50 19.02
C GLU A 108 -29.46 23.01 20.30
N ILE A 109 -28.75 22.97 21.42
CA ILE A 109 -29.21 22.30 22.63
C ILE A 109 -29.80 23.29 23.64
N GLU A 110 -29.10 24.39 23.92
CA GLU A 110 -29.54 25.46 24.81
C GLU A 110 -30.85 26.12 24.37
N PRO A 111 -31.10 26.45 23.08
CA PRO A 111 -32.40 26.98 22.66
C PRO A 111 -33.53 25.94 22.75
N ARG A 112 -33.22 24.63 22.68
CA ARG A 112 -34.21 23.56 22.89
C ARG A 112 -34.52 23.34 24.38
N LEU A 113 -33.54 23.57 25.26
CA LEU A 113 -33.70 23.47 26.72
C LEU A 113 -34.29 24.75 27.35
N SER A 114 -33.92 25.93 26.85
CA SER A 114 -34.46 27.23 27.28
C SER A 114 -35.81 27.55 26.62
N GLY A 115 -36.09 26.95 25.46
CA GLY A 115 -37.43 26.89 24.86
C GLY A 115 -38.40 25.97 25.59
N ALA A 116 -37.92 25.12 26.52
CA ALA A 116 -38.76 24.37 27.46
C ALA A 116 -39.16 25.26 28.65
N VAL A 117 -39.69 26.45 28.36
CA VAL A 117 -40.65 27.09 29.27
C VAL A 117 -41.88 26.18 29.26
N ALA A 118 -42.34 25.82 30.46
CA ALA A 118 -43.52 24.98 30.69
C ALA A 118 -44.63 25.31 29.67
N PRO A 119 -45.23 24.30 29.01
CA PRO A 119 -46.29 24.58 28.05
C PRO A 119 -47.42 25.28 28.80
N ALA A 120 -47.66 26.54 28.44
CA ALA A 120 -48.95 27.16 28.66
C ALA A 120 -50.00 26.23 28.03
N ALA A 121 -51.02 25.90 28.82
CA ALA A 121 -52.04 24.92 28.50
C ALA A 121 -52.53 25.01 27.05
N ALA A 122 -52.14 24.03 26.23
CA ALA A 122 -52.81 23.73 24.97
C ALA A 122 -54.02 22.83 25.27
N PRO A 123 -55.16 23.00 24.57
CA PRO A 123 -56.38 22.25 24.84
C PRO A 123 -56.16 20.75 24.57
N ALA A 124 -56.73 19.90 25.44
CA ALA A 124 -56.63 18.46 25.34
C ALA A 124 -57.09 17.96 23.95
N PRO A 125 -56.37 17.03 23.31
CA PRO A 125 -56.83 16.38 22.09
C PRO A 125 -58.16 15.68 22.38
N THR A 126 -59.15 15.90 21.53
CA THR A 126 -60.47 15.26 21.68
C THR A 126 -60.34 13.75 21.45
N ASP A 127 -61.14 12.96 22.19
CA ASP A 127 -61.16 11.49 22.12
C ASP A 127 -61.34 10.92 20.70
N ALA A 128 -61.83 11.72 19.75
CA ALA A 128 -61.95 11.36 18.35
C ALA A 128 -60.60 11.30 17.62
N ALA A 129 -59.69 12.25 17.86
CA ALA A 129 -58.38 12.30 17.22
C ALA A 129 -57.48 11.15 17.71
N LEU A 130 -57.54 10.82 19.00
CA LEU A 130 -56.83 9.68 19.57
C LEU A 130 -57.34 8.34 19.03
N LYS A 131 -58.64 8.21 18.75
CA LYS A 131 -59.21 6.99 18.15
C LYS A 131 -58.81 6.82 16.68
N GLU A 132 -58.69 7.91 15.93
CA GLU A 132 -58.25 7.90 14.54
C GLU A 132 -56.75 7.55 14.43
N GLU A 133 -55.91 8.10 15.32
CA GLU A 133 -54.49 7.75 15.39
C GLU A 133 -54.27 6.29 15.84
N LEU A 134 -55.14 5.78 16.72
CA LEU A 134 -55.11 4.38 17.15
C LEU A 134 -55.59 3.41 16.05
N ALA A 135 -56.54 3.83 15.21
CA ALA A 135 -56.95 3.08 14.03
C ALA A 135 -55.84 3.06 12.97
N ASN A 136 -55.20 4.21 12.69
CA ASN A 136 -54.10 4.32 11.73
C ASN A 136 -52.87 3.50 12.17
N SER A 137 -52.54 3.50 13.47
CA SER A 137 -51.45 2.66 14.00
C SER A 137 -51.80 1.17 13.98
N ALA A 138 -53.06 0.79 14.22
CA ALA A 138 -53.50 -0.59 14.06
C ALA A 138 -53.37 -1.07 12.60
N GLU A 139 -53.73 -0.24 11.63
CA GLU A 139 -53.54 -0.54 10.21
C GLU A 139 -52.05 -0.70 9.85
N GLN A 140 -51.18 0.19 10.34
CA GLN A 140 -49.73 0.07 10.15
C GLN A 140 -49.15 -1.22 10.75
N ILE A 141 -49.60 -1.62 11.93
CA ILE A 141 -49.17 -2.88 12.56
C ILE A 141 -49.59 -4.08 11.69
N THR A 142 -50.80 -4.08 11.14
CA THR A 142 -51.23 -5.18 10.25
C THR A 142 -50.47 -5.20 8.92
N ALA A 143 -50.09 -4.04 8.38
CA ALA A 143 -49.27 -3.95 7.18
C ALA A 143 -47.85 -4.49 7.43
N LEU A 144 -47.23 -4.13 8.56
CA LEU A 144 -45.92 -4.63 8.96
C LEU A 144 -45.94 -6.15 9.23
N GLN A 145 -47.01 -6.67 9.86
CA GLN A 145 -47.17 -8.11 10.07
C GLN A 145 -47.21 -8.87 8.74
N LYS A 146 -47.95 -8.36 7.74
CA LYS A 146 -47.97 -8.95 6.39
C LYS A 146 -46.59 -8.94 5.73
N GLN A 147 -45.82 -7.86 5.90
CA GLN A 147 -44.47 -7.76 5.34
C GLN A 147 -43.52 -8.78 5.99
N VAL A 148 -43.59 -8.95 7.32
CA VAL A 148 -42.81 -9.96 8.04
C VAL A 148 -43.18 -11.38 7.60
N ASP A 149 -44.46 -11.64 7.37
CA ASP A 149 -44.92 -12.96 6.90
C ASP A 149 -44.46 -13.25 5.45
N VAL A 150 -44.42 -12.25 4.57
CA VAL A 150 -43.83 -12.39 3.23
C VAL A 150 -42.34 -12.70 3.33
N MET A 151 -41.58 -11.95 4.14
CA MET A 151 -40.15 -12.19 4.34
C MET A 151 -39.87 -13.58 4.92
N ARG A 152 -40.68 -14.06 5.86
CA ARG A 152 -40.55 -15.42 6.40
C ARG A 152 -40.79 -16.49 5.33
N ARG A 153 -41.76 -16.30 4.44
CA ARG A 153 -41.99 -17.22 3.32
C ARG A 153 -40.83 -17.23 2.33
N GLU A 154 -40.29 -16.06 2.00
CA GLU A 154 -39.13 -15.95 1.12
C GLU A 154 -37.89 -16.63 1.72
N GLN A 155 -37.64 -16.43 3.03
CA GLN A 155 -36.56 -17.12 3.72
C GLN A 155 -36.75 -18.65 3.71
N LEU A 156 -37.97 -19.14 3.88
CA LEU A 156 -38.26 -20.57 3.80
C LEU A 156 -38.06 -21.13 2.39
N LEU A 157 -38.48 -20.41 1.35
CA LEU A 157 -38.23 -20.79 -0.04
C LEU A 157 -36.73 -20.80 -0.36
N MET A 158 -35.97 -19.82 0.12
CA MET A 158 -34.52 -19.79 -0.03
C MET A 158 -33.84 -20.97 0.68
N GLN A 159 -34.32 -21.36 1.86
CA GLN A 159 -33.85 -22.55 2.57
C GLN A 159 -34.21 -23.85 1.84
N GLN A 160 -35.39 -23.92 1.21
CA GLN A 160 -35.77 -25.08 0.39
C GLN A 160 -34.90 -25.18 -0.86
N ASN A 161 -34.75 -24.09 -1.62
CA ASN A 161 -33.90 -24.05 -2.82
C ASN A 161 -32.43 -24.40 -2.50
N THR A 162 -31.92 -23.98 -1.35
CA THR A 162 -30.55 -24.33 -0.91
C THR A 162 -30.44 -25.80 -0.48
N ARG A 163 -31.48 -26.39 0.11
CA ARG A 163 -31.51 -27.83 0.37
C ARG A 163 -31.61 -28.64 -0.92
N GLU A 164 -32.46 -28.24 -1.86
CA GLU A 164 -32.59 -28.90 -3.17
C GLU A 164 -31.30 -28.80 -3.99
N SER A 165 -30.58 -27.67 -3.91
CA SER A 165 -29.28 -27.54 -4.57
C SER A 165 -28.21 -28.41 -3.89
N LEU A 166 -28.19 -28.51 -2.57
CA LEU A 166 -27.29 -29.42 -1.85
C LEU A 166 -27.62 -30.90 -2.12
N GLU A 167 -28.90 -31.25 -2.20
CA GLU A 167 -29.34 -32.60 -2.56
C GLU A 167 -28.98 -32.93 -4.01
N SER A 168 -29.18 -32.01 -4.96
CA SER A 168 -28.78 -32.23 -6.36
C SER A 168 -27.27 -32.38 -6.51
N ILE A 169 -26.47 -31.57 -5.80
CA ILE A 169 -25.00 -31.72 -5.72
C ILE A 169 -24.64 -33.06 -5.09
N SER A 170 -25.29 -33.46 -3.99
CA SER A 170 -25.07 -34.74 -3.32
C SER A 170 -25.42 -35.93 -4.22
N THR A 171 -26.52 -35.86 -4.98
CA THR A 171 -26.90 -36.91 -5.94
C THR A 171 -25.92 -36.99 -7.11
N THR A 172 -25.39 -35.85 -7.56
CA THR A 172 -24.37 -35.80 -8.61
C THR A 172 -23.04 -36.38 -8.10
N LEU A 173 -22.69 -36.15 -6.83
CA LEU A 173 -21.51 -36.74 -6.18
C LEU A 173 -21.64 -38.25 -5.93
N LYS A 174 -22.85 -38.73 -5.61
CA LYS A 174 -23.11 -40.16 -5.35
C LYS A 174 -23.24 -41.01 -6.61
N ASN A 175 -23.49 -40.39 -7.77
CA ASN A 175 -23.62 -41.08 -9.05
C ASN A 175 -22.52 -40.61 -10.04
N PRO A 176 -21.35 -41.27 -10.07
CA PRO A 176 -20.22 -40.87 -10.92
C PRO A 176 -20.48 -40.95 -12.44
N GLN A 177 -21.64 -41.48 -12.88
CA GLN A 177 -22.06 -41.51 -14.28
C GLN A 177 -22.87 -40.28 -14.74
N LEU A 178 -23.33 -39.42 -13.81
CA LEU A 178 -24.00 -38.14 -14.12
C LEU A 178 -23.04 -36.95 -14.08
N VAL A 179 -21.76 -37.21 -13.82
CA VAL A 179 -20.70 -36.22 -13.95
C VAL A 179 -20.56 -35.93 -15.45
N PRO A 180 -20.80 -34.69 -15.92
CA PRO A 180 -20.42 -34.35 -17.29
C PRO A 180 -18.94 -34.71 -17.47
N PRO A 181 -18.54 -35.28 -18.63
CA PRO A 181 -17.20 -35.83 -18.80
C PRO A 181 -16.18 -34.81 -18.30
N PRO A 182 -15.17 -35.24 -17.51
CA PRO A 182 -14.21 -34.32 -16.96
C PRO A 182 -13.60 -33.55 -18.13
N VAL A 183 -13.86 -32.25 -18.18
CA VAL A 183 -12.95 -31.33 -18.85
C VAL A 183 -11.63 -31.61 -18.15
N THR A 184 -10.71 -32.22 -18.88
CA THR A 184 -9.37 -32.56 -18.43
C THR A 184 -8.90 -31.43 -17.53
N ALA A 185 -8.56 -31.74 -16.28
CA ALA A 185 -7.89 -30.79 -15.40
C ALA A 185 -6.57 -30.44 -16.09
N VAL A 186 -6.57 -29.39 -16.90
CA VAL A 186 -5.39 -28.89 -17.57
C VAL A 186 -4.54 -28.30 -16.46
N SER A 187 -3.52 -29.07 -16.07
CA SER A 187 -2.42 -28.71 -15.16
C SER A 187 -2.24 -27.19 -15.07
N ASP A 188 -2.70 -26.59 -13.98
CA ASP A 188 -2.54 -25.16 -13.72
C ASP A 188 -1.05 -24.85 -13.60
N LYS A 189 -0.50 -24.24 -14.66
CA LYS A 189 0.81 -23.60 -14.61
C LYS A 189 0.59 -22.13 -14.29
N PRO A 190 1.18 -21.60 -13.21
CA PRO A 190 1.01 -20.21 -12.82
C PRO A 190 1.58 -19.25 -13.89
N GLY A 191 0.78 -18.25 -14.24
CA GLY A 191 1.14 -17.17 -15.17
C GLY A 191 1.16 -17.55 -16.65
N VAL A 192 0.16 -18.30 -17.12
CA VAL A 192 -0.12 -18.50 -18.55
C VAL A 192 -1.55 -18.08 -18.82
N SER A 193 -1.75 -17.09 -19.69
CA SER A 193 -3.06 -16.65 -20.17
C SER A 193 -3.76 -17.80 -20.89
N ARG A 194 -4.96 -18.16 -20.40
CA ARG A 194 -5.83 -19.16 -21.06
C ARG A 194 -7.04 -18.45 -21.65
N ILE A 195 -6.98 -18.22 -22.96
CA ILE A 195 -8.12 -17.76 -23.77
C ILE A 195 -9.01 -18.98 -23.99
N ALA A 196 -10.27 -18.89 -23.58
CA ALA A 196 -11.26 -19.93 -23.78
C ALA A 196 -11.79 -19.86 -25.23
N GLU A 197 -11.20 -20.64 -26.13
CA GLU A 197 -11.84 -21.00 -27.40
C GLU A 197 -12.86 -22.11 -27.14
N MET A 198 -14.15 -21.75 -27.06
CA MET A 198 -15.27 -22.67 -27.33
C MET A 198 -16.60 -21.90 -27.37
N ARG A 199 -17.20 -21.76 -28.55
CA ARG A 199 -18.65 -21.52 -28.70
C ARG A 199 -19.31 -22.86 -29.01
N PRO A 200 -20.31 -23.26 -28.22
CA PRO A 200 -21.68 -23.28 -28.74
C PRO A 200 -22.68 -22.63 -27.76
N ASP A 201 -23.76 -22.06 -28.29
CA ASP A 201 -24.92 -21.42 -27.63
C ASP A 201 -24.83 -21.29 -26.10
N VAL A 202 -24.01 -20.33 -25.68
CA VAL A 202 -23.84 -19.96 -24.28
C VAL A 202 -25.08 -19.18 -23.89
N SER A 203 -25.87 -19.69 -22.93
CA SER A 203 -27.03 -18.94 -22.44
C SER A 203 -26.58 -17.61 -21.83
N PRO A 204 -27.43 -16.56 -21.80
CA PRO A 204 -27.05 -15.27 -21.21
C PRO A 204 -26.47 -15.41 -19.80
N THR A 205 -27.03 -16.29 -18.97
CA THR A 205 -26.55 -16.60 -17.62
C THR A 205 -25.16 -17.26 -17.62
N GLN A 206 -24.87 -18.12 -18.58
CA GLN A 206 -23.54 -18.72 -18.71
C GLN A 206 -22.50 -17.68 -19.18
N GLN A 207 -22.90 -16.74 -20.03
CA GLN A 207 -22.02 -15.65 -20.48
C GLN A 207 -21.68 -14.72 -19.31
N GLU A 208 -22.66 -14.37 -18.47
CA GLU A 208 -22.43 -13.62 -17.22
C GLU A 208 -21.49 -14.38 -16.27
N PHE A 209 -21.67 -15.69 -16.12
CA PHE A 209 -20.79 -16.51 -15.27
C PHE A 209 -19.35 -16.56 -15.79
N ILE A 210 -19.16 -16.68 -17.12
CA ILE A 210 -17.84 -16.63 -17.75
C ILE A 210 -17.19 -15.26 -17.48
N GLN A 211 -17.92 -14.17 -17.66
CA GLN A 211 -17.42 -12.82 -17.38
C GLN A 211 -17.02 -12.66 -15.90
N LEU A 212 -17.85 -13.12 -14.97
CA LEU A 212 -17.53 -13.08 -13.54
C LEU A 212 -16.27 -13.90 -13.22
N LYS A 213 -16.12 -15.07 -13.82
CA LYS A 213 -14.93 -15.91 -13.66
C LYS A 213 -13.68 -15.23 -14.21
N GLU A 214 -13.76 -14.58 -15.37
CA GLU A 214 -12.66 -13.83 -15.96
C GLU A 214 -12.27 -12.63 -15.09
N ARG A 215 -13.25 -11.88 -14.58
CA ARG A 215 -12.99 -10.78 -13.64
C ARG A 215 -12.32 -11.25 -12.35
N ASN A 216 -12.78 -12.37 -11.78
CA ASN A 216 -12.15 -12.95 -10.59
C ASN A 216 -10.69 -13.37 -10.85
N ARG A 217 -10.36 -13.81 -12.07
CA ARG A 217 -8.96 -14.10 -12.44
C ARG A 217 -8.11 -12.84 -12.45
N LEU A 218 -8.62 -11.71 -12.95
CA LEU A 218 -7.90 -10.43 -12.92
C LEU A 218 -7.62 -9.99 -11.47
N THR A 219 -8.62 -10.10 -10.60
CA THR A 219 -8.45 -9.83 -9.16
C THR A 219 -7.38 -10.74 -8.54
N GLN A 220 -7.34 -12.02 -8.88
CA GLN A 220 -6.31 -12.95 -8.41
C GLN A 220 -4.90 -12.54 -8.86
N TYR A 221 -4.72 -12.12 -10.11
CA TYR A 221 -3.41 -11.65 -10.59
C TYR A 221 -2.97 -10.38 -9.86
N ALA A 222 -3.90 -9.45 -9.60
CA ALA A 222 -3.59 -8.25 -8.82
C ALA A 222 -3.23 -8.62 -7.37
N ASP A 223 -3.97 -9.51 -6.72
CA ASP A 223 -3.65 -9.97 -5.37
C ASP A 223 -2.31 -10.71 -5.31
N GLU A 224 -1.99 -11.52 -6.32
CA GLU A 224 -0.70 -12.18 -6.43
C GLU A 224 0.45 -11.18 -6.57
N ALA A 225 0.32 -10.17 -7.44
CA ALA A 225 1.31 -9.09 -7.58
C ALA A 225 1.47 -8.33 -6.26
N ILE A 226 0.35 -7.99 -5.61
CA ILE A 226 0.35 -7.28 -4.32
C ILE A 226 1.03 -8.12 -3.26
N ALA A 227 0.72 -9.42 -3.16
CA ALA A 227 1.19 -10.31 -2.10
C ALA A 227 2.65 -10.73 -2.27
N THR A 228 3.10 -10.95 -3.50
CA THR A 228 4.45 -11.47 -3.79
C THR A 228 5.43 -10.40 -4.22
N GLY A 229 4.96 -9.23 -4.69
CA GLY A 229 5.82 -8.20 -5.27
C GLY A 229 6.43 -8.61 -6.62
N MET A 230 5.92 -9.66 -7.26
CA MET A 230 6.45 -10.16 -8.54
C MET A 230 5.86 -9.40 -9.73
N ARG A 231 6.68 -9.18 -10.76
CA ARG A 231 6.29 -8.46 -11.99
C ARG A 231 5.31 -9.23 -12.86
N LYS A 232 5.49 -10.54 -12.98
CA LYS A 232 4.77 -11.38 -13.93
C LYS A 232 3.23 -11.27 -13.83
N PRO A 233 2.60 -11.31 -12.64
CA PRO A 233 1.14 -11.14 -12.55
C PRO A 233 0.67 -9.75 -13.00
N LEU A 234 1.49 -8.71 -12.79
CA LEU A 234 1.19 -7.35 -13.27
C LEU A 234 1.28 -7.26 -14.80
N GLU A 235 2.25 -7.94 -15.42
CA GLU A 235 2.38 -8.01 -16.88
C GLU A 235 1.16 -8.69 -17.53
N VAL A 236 0.66 -9.75 -16.92
CA VAL A 236 -0.56 -10.43 -17.39
C VAL A 236 -1.75 -9.47 -17.42
N LEU A 237 -1.90 -8.59 -16.41
CA LEU A 237 -2.96 -7.56 -16.43
C LEU A 237 -2.79 -6.59 -17.61
N VAL A 238 -1.55 -6.19 -17.92
CA VAL A 238 -1.25 -5.34 -19.08
C VAL A 238 -1.54 -6.06 -20.40
N GLU A 239 -1.29 -7.37 -20.48
CA GLU A 239 -1.67 -8.18 -21.65
C GLU A 239 -3.18 -8.17 -21.86
N TYR A 240 -3.99 -8.35 -20.81
CA TYR A 240 -5.45 -8.26 -20.89
C TYR A 240 -5.94 -6.88 -21.33
N MET A 241 -5.27 -5.81 -20.92
CA MET A 241 -5.59 -4.45 -21.38
C MET A 241 -5.26 -4.24 -22.87
N ARG A 242 -4.30 -4.98 -23.42
CA ARG A 242 -3.87 -4.83 -24.83
C ARG A 242 -4.53 -5.82 -25.78
N ASP A 243 -5.18 -6.86 -25.26
CA ASP A 243 -5.79 -7.92 -26.06
C ASP A 243 -7.06 -7.42 -26.78
N PRO A 244 -7.07 -7.39 -28.14
CA PRO A 244 -8.24 -6.99 -28.91
C PRO A 244 -9.45 -7.94 -28.75
N GLN A 245 -9.24 -9.17 -28.31
CA GLN A 245 -10.31 -10.17 -28.11
C GLN A 245 -10.96 -10.04 -26.73
N ALA A 246 -10.31 -9.39 -25.76
CA ALA A 246 -10.77 -9.24 -24.38
C ALA A 246 -11.24 -7.81 -24.07
N LYS A 247 -11.77 -7.08 -25.05
CA LYS A 247 -12.21 -5.68 -24.87
C LYS A 247 -13.19 -5.48 -23.72
N HIS A 248 -14.06 -6.45 -23.44
CA HIS A 248 -14.99 -6.41 -22.32
C HIS A 248 -14.31 -6.47 -20.94
N LEU A 249 -13.05 -6.88 -20.88
CA LEU A 249 -12.23 -6.94 -19.66
C LEU A 249 -11.27 -5.76 -19.53
N HIS A 250 -11.14 -4.90 -20.54
CA HIS A 250 -10.16 -3.80 -20.57
C HIS A 250 -10.21 -2.95 -19.29
N ASP A 251 -11.38 -2.40 -18.97
CA ASP A 251 -11.54 -1.50 -17.83
C ASP A 251 -11.37 -2.25 -16.51
N ALA A 252 -11.78 -3.51 -16.45
CA ALA A 252 -11.58 -4.36 -15.28
C ALA A 252 -10.08 -4.60 -15.03
N ALA A 253 -9.33 -4.95 -16.07
CA ALA A 253 -7.89 -5.17 -16.00
C ALA A 253 -7.16 -3.87 -15.64
N GLN A 254 -7.60 -2.72 -16.16
CA GLN A 254 -7.03 -1.41 -15.82
C GLN A 254 -7.24 -1.06 -14.34
N VAL A 255 -8.44 -1.28 -13.79
CA VAL A 255 -8.72 -1.05 -12.37
C VAL A 255 -7.84 -1.94 -11.48
N GLU A 256 -7.73 -3.22 -11.82
CA GLU A 256 -6.91 -4.18 -11.09
C GLU A 256 -5.41 -3.86 -11.18
N PHE A 257 -4.93 -3.45 -12.35
CA PHE A 257 -3.57 -2.96 -12.54
C PHE A 257 -3.28 -1.75 -11.65
N MET A 258 -4.17 -0.75 -11.65
CA MET A 258 -4.03 0.44 -10.82
C MET A 258 -4.07 0.11 -9.33
N ARG A 259 -4.89 -0.85 -8.89
CA ARG A 259 -4.90 -1.35 -7.51
C ARG A 259 -3.54 -1.92 -7.12
N ALA A 260 -2.99 -2.81 -7.96
CA ALA A 260 -1.68 -3.43 -7.70
C ALA A 260 -0.55 -2.39 -7.66
N VAL A 261 -0.51 -1.48 -8.64
CA VAL A 261 0.50 -0.41 -8.70
C VAL A 261 0.44 0.49 -7.46
N ARG A 262 -0.76 0.93 -7.04
CA ARG A 262 -0.91 1.79 -5.87
C ARG A 262 -0.51 1.07 -4.58
N ALA A 263 -0.86 -0.20 -4.45
CA ALA A 263 -0.43 -1.01 -3.31
C ALA A 263 1.10 -1.13 -3.25
N ILE A 264 1.78 -1.41 -4.36
CA ILE A 264 3.25 -1.52 -4.40
C ILE A 264 3.91 -0.18 -4.06
N GLN A 265 3.35 0.93 -4.53
CA GLN A 265 3.85 2.27 -4.21
C GLN A 265 3.86 2.50 -2.69
N LEU A 266 2.78 2.13 -1.99
CA LEU A 266 2.60 2.34 -0.56
C LEU A 266 3.27 1.29 0.33
N LEU A 267 3.33 0.03 -0.12
CA LEU A 267 3.91 -1.07 0.66
C LEU A 267 5.43 -0.94 0.77
N GLN A 268 5.96 -1.12 1.97
CA GLN A 268 7.39 -1.31 2.22
C GLN A 268 7.57 -2.73 2.74
N ARG A 269 8.09 -3.61 1.87
CA ARG A 269 8.29 -5.03 2.16
C ARG A 269 9.68 -5.30 2.72
N GLU A 270 10.63 -4.45 2.35
CA GLU A 270 11.99 -4.47 2.81
C GLU A 270 12.09 -4.13 4.30
N ASP A 271 12.97 -4.84 5.01
CA ASP A 271 13.33 -4.45 6.37
C ASP A 271 14.18 -3.16 6.31
N PRO A 272 13.75 -2.05 6.96
CA PRO A 272 14.55 -0.83 7.01
C PRO A 272 15.95 -1.02 7.57
N GLY A 273 16.15 -2.06 8.40
CA GLY A 273 17.44 -2.43 8.98
C GLY A 273 18.32 -3.31 8.10
N PHE A 274 17.84 -3.75 6.93
CA PHE A 274 18.58 -4.70 6.09
C PHE A 274 19.91 -4.12 5.60
N ARG A 275 20.97 -4.91 5.77
CA ARG A 275 22.33 -4.61 5.32
C ARG A 275 22.81 -5.72 4.39
N LEU A 276 23.62 -5.36 3.39
CA LEU A 276 24.26 -6.32 2.50
C LEU A 276 25.12 -7.27 3.33
N PRO A 277 25.00 -8.60 3.12
CA PRO A 277 25.90 -9.58 3.70
C PRO A 277 27.25 -9.54 2.95
N VAL A 278 28.04 -8.49 3.20
CA VAL A 278 29.30 -8.19 2.50
C VAL A 278 30.27 -9.37 2.55
N ALA A 279 30.39 -10.03 3.70
CA ALA A 279 31.30 -11.17 3.88
C ALA A 279 30.92 -12.39 3.02
N GLU A 280 29.63 -12.57 2.73
CA GLU A 280 29.13 -13.69 1.90
C GLU A 280 29.23 -13.36 0.41
N LEU A 281 28.90 -12.12 0.04
CA LEU A 281 28.89 -11.65 -1.34
C LEU A 281 30.30 -11.39 -1.88
N PHE A 282 31.22 -10.92 -1.03
CA PHE A 282 32.57 -10.52 -1.40
C PHE A 282 33.62 -11.28 -0.59
N LYS A 283 34.05 -12.43 -1.13
CA LYS A 283 35.01 -13.35 -0.48
C LYS A 283 36.43 -12.80 -0.35
N ASP A 284 36.72 -11.66 -0.96
CA ASP A 284 38.07 -11.12 -1.10
C ASP A 284 38.61 -10.48 0.20
N GLY A 285 37.82 -10.44 1.28
CA GLY A 285 38.22 -9.97 2.62
C GLY A 285 38.63 -8.50 2.72
N SER A 286 38.69 -7.81 1.57
CA SER A 286 39.05 -6.40 1.43
C SER A 286 37.89 -5.45 1.71
N ILE A 287 36.66 -5.94 1.58
CA ILE A 287 35.42 -5.19 1.82
C ILE A 287 34.89 -5.63 3.18
N ARG A 288 34.83 -4.71 4.15
CA ARG A 288 34.32 -4.98 5.50
C ARG A 288 32.91 -4.47 5.67
N ASP A 289 32.67 -3.27 5.14
CA ASP A 289 31.38 -2.58 5.25
C ASP A 289 30.78 -2.29 3.87
N GLU A 290 29.47 -2.01 3.83
CA GLU A 290 28.76 -1.63 2.59
C GLU A 290 29.37 -0.40 1.92
N ALA A 291 29.94 0.51 2.71
CA ALA A 291 30.57 1.75 2.25
C ALA A 291 31.86 1.50 1.45
N ASP A 292 32.52 0.36 1.66
CA ASP A 292 33.73 -0.03 0.94
C ASP A 292 33.41 -0.62 -0.45
N VAL A 293 32.14 -0.97 -0.70
CA VAL A 293 31.72 -1.60 -1.95
C VAL A 293 31.74 -0.57 -3.07
N LYS A 294 32.60 -0.81 -4.07
CA LYS A 294 32.68 0.08 -5.22
C LYS A 294 31.42 0.01 -6.09
N PRO A 295 31.01 1.12 -6.72
CA PRO A 295 29.81 1.16 -7.55
C PRO A 295 29.79 0.13 -8.69
N GLU A 296 30.94 -0.25 -9.27
CA GLU A 296 30.99 -1.26 -10.32
C GLU A 296 30.56 -2.65 -9.82
N ALA A 297 30.87 -2.98 -8.57
CA ALA A 297 30.45 -4.22 -7.93
C ALA A 297 28.95 -4.19 -7.60
N LEU A 298 28.45 -3.05 -7.14
CA LEU A 298 27.02 -2.82 -6.91
C LEU A 298 26.21 -2.98 -8.21
N LEU A 299 26.67 -2.42 -9.34
CA LEU A 299 25.98 -2.58 -10.63
C LEU A 299 25.91 -4.04 -11.08
N LYS A 300 26.95 -4.85 -10.81
CA LYS A 300 26.93 -6.29 -11.08
C LYS A 300 25.92 -7.03 -10.21
N LEU A 301 25.84 -6.69 -8.92
CA LEU A 301 24.84 -7.27 -8.01
C LEU A 301 23.41 -6.91 -8.42
N LEU A 302 23.18 -5.67 -8.85
CA LEU A 302 21.86 -5.25 -9.34
C LEU A 302 21.45 -6.00 -10.61
N ALA A 303 22.41 -6.33 -11.48
CA ALA A 303 22.16 -7.07 -12.71
C ALA A 303 21.99 -8.59 -12.48
N ASP A 304 22.31 -9.10 -11.30
CA ASP A 304 22.22 -10.51 -10.96
C ASP A 304 20.86 -10.86 -10.36
N TYR A 305 19.95 -11.36 -11.21
CA TYR A 305 18.60 -11.75 -10.79
C TYR A 305 18.56 -13.01 -9.92
N GLN A 306 19.68 -13.74 -9.76
CA GLN A 306 19.77 -14.86 -8.82
C GLN A 306 19.96 -14.40 -7.38
N GLN A 307 20.40 -13.16 -7.16
CA GLN A 307 20.46 -12.61 -5.81
C GLN A 307 19.07 -12.47 -5.21
N PRO A 308 18.95 -12.48 -3.87
CA PRO A 308 17.72 -12.09 -3.20
C PRO A 308 17.28 -10.68 -3.62
N TRP A 309 15.98 -10.43 -3.67
CA TRP A 309 15.46 -9.12 -4.08
C TRP A 309 15.84 -8.04 -3.06
N GLU A 310 15.97 -8.40 -1.77
CA GLU A 310 16.39 -7.53 -0.68
C GLU A 310 17.81 -6.97 -0.91
N VAL A 311 18.71 -7.84 -1.39
CA VAL A 311 20.08 -7.46 -1.80
C VAL A 311 20.02 -6.42 -2.92
N ARG A 312 19.21 -6.67 -3.95
CA ARG A 312 19.07 -5.74 -5.09
C ARG A 312 18.40 -4.42 -4.69
N VAL A 313 17.39 -4.43 -3.82
CA VAL A 313 16.79 -3.22 -3.24
C VAL A 313 17.85 -2.41 -2.49
N ARG A 314 18.64 -3.07 -1.62
CA ARG A 314 19.71 -2.41 -0.87
C ARG A 314 20.76 -1.78 -1.79
N VAL A 315 21.10 -2.47 -2.87
CA VAL A 315 22.00 -1.96 -3.91
C VAL A 315 21.45 -0.69 -4.55
N CYS A 316 20.15 -0.59 -4.84
CA CYS A 316 19.55 0.64 -5.38
C CYS A 316 19.79 1.86 -4.46
N PHE A 317 19.67 1.68 -3.15
CA PHE A 317 19.97 2.74 -2.18
C PHE A 317 21.45 3.14 -2.18
N LEU A 318 22.36 2.17 -2.24
CA LEU A 318 23.80 2.48 -2.25
C LEU A 318 24.25 3.15 -3.55
N LEU A 319 23.58 2.87 -4.67
CA LEU A 319 23.84 3.50 -5.96
C LEU A 319 23.41 4.97 -6.03
N LEU A 320 22.70 5.51 -5.04
CA LEU A 320 22.33 6.94 -4.97
C LEU A 320 23.55 7.86 -5.10
N GLY A 321 24.63 7.54 -4.38
CA GLY A 321 25.88 8.32 -4.40
C GLY A 321 26.83 7.96 -5.54
N SER A 322 26.47 7.04 -6.43
CA SER A 322 27.38 6.54 -7.46
C SER A 322 27.79 7.65 -8.45
N PRO A 323 29.10 7.88 -8.67
CA PRO A 323 29.58 8.80 -9.70
C PRO A 323 29.55 8.19 -11.11
N LEU A 324 29.26 6.90 -11.26
CA LEU A 324 29.35 6.22 -12.55
C LEU A 324 28.22 6.67 -13.50
N PRO A 325 28.54 7.03 -14.76
CA PRO A 325 27.54 7.47 -15.74
C PRO A 325 26.58 6.34 -16.14
N GLU A 326 27.03 5.09 -16.09
CA GLU A 326 26.25 3.89 -16.43
C GLU A 326 25.15 3.59 -15.41
N THR A 327 25.23 4.17 -14.20
CA THR A 327 24.27 3.91 -13.11
C THR A 327 22.84 4.17 -13.55
N ASN A 328 22.58 5.29 -14.22
CA ASN A 328 21.22 5.67 -14.61
C ASN A 328 20.65 4.70 -15.65
N ALA A 329 21.48 4.27 -16.61
CA ALA A 329 21.07 3.28 -17.62
C ALA A 329 20.74 1.93 -16.97
N GLN A 330 21.54 1.49 -15.99
CA GLN A 330 21.29 0.25 -15.26
C GLN A 330 20.05 0.34 -14.38
N LEU A 331 19.81 1.46 -13.69
CA LEU A 331 18.58 1.67 -12.92
C LEU A 331 17.35 1.63 -13.83
N ILE A 332 17.39 2.30 -14.99
CA ILE A 332 16.31 2.24 -15.99
C ILE A 332 16.08 0.80 -16.45
N LYS A 333 17.14 0.03 -16.68
CA LYS A 333 17.02 -1.39 -17.04
C LYS A 333 16.32 -2.19 -15.93
N SER A 334 16.70 -2.00 -14.66
CA SER A 334 16.04 -2.66 -13.52
C SER A 334 14.56 -2.26 -13.38
N ILE A 335 14.19 -1.00 -13.64
CA ILE A 335 12.78 -0.56 -13.65
C ILE A 335 11.97 -1.31 -14.72
N LYS A 336 12.59 -1.70 -15.84
CA LYS A 336 11.93 -2.40 -16.95
C LYS A 336 11.88 -3.91 -16.80
N GLU A 337 12.96 -4.50 -16.30
CA GLU A 337 13.21 -5.93 -16.47
C GLU A 337 13.30 -6.70 -15.15
N ASP A 338 13.47 -6.02 -13.99
CA ASP A 338 13.65 -6.76 -12.73
C ASP A 338 12.38 -7.55 -12.39
N PRO A 339 12.49 -8.85 -12.05
CA PRO A 339 11.34 -9.68 -11.71
C PRO A 339 10.61 -9.21 -10.44
N SER A 340 11.29 -8.48 -9.55
CA SER A 340 10.70 -7.89 -8.35
C SER A 340 10.26 -6.44 -8.62
N LEU A 341 9.00 -6.16 -8.33
CA LEU A 341 8.42 -4.83 -8.38
C LEU A 341 8.95 -3.94 -7.25
N ASP A 342 9.39 -4.52 -6.12
CA ASP A 342 10.05 -3.79 -5.05
C ASP A 342 11.41 -3.26 -5.51
N VAL A 343 12.21 -4.08 -6.22
CA VAL A 343 13.47 -3.63 -6.82
C VAL A 343 13.21 -2.56 -7.88
N ALA A 344 12.21 -2.76 -8.74
CA ALA A 344 11.85 -1.77 -9.76
C ALA A 344 11.42 -0.43 -9.16
N LYS A 345 10.61 -0.46 -8.09
CA LYS A 345 10.18 0.73 -7.33
C LYS A 345 11.40 1.45 -6.75
N HIS A 346 12.30 0.74 -6.08
CA HIS A 346 13.48 1.34 -5.47
C HIS A 346 14.49 1.83 -6.49
N ALA A 347 14.63 1.16 -7.63
CA ALA A 347 15.43 1.63 -8.75
C ALA A 347 14.87 2.95 -9.32
N GLN A 348 13.53 3.07 -9.43
CA GLN A 348 12.90 4.33 -9.83
C GLN A 348 13.13 5.43 -8.80
N LEU A 349 12.90 5.18 -7.51
CA LEU A 349 13.17 6.17 -6.46
C LEU A 349 14.63 6.64 -6.47
N ALA A 350 15.57 5.71 -6.67
CA ALA A 350 16.99 6.03 -6.77
C ALA A 350 17.30 6.90 -8.00
N LEU A 351 16.69 6.57 -9.15
CA LEU A 351 16.81 7.36 -10.37
C LEU A 351 16.24 8.77 -10.17
N GLU A 352 15.03 8.90 -9.62
CA GLU A 352 14.37 10.18 -9.37
C GLU A 352 15.20 11.10 -8.45
N GLN A 353 15.78 10.53 -7.39
CA GLN A 353 16.66 11.26 -6.48
C GLN A 353 17.91 11.78 -7.17
N ARG A 354 18.53 10.96 -8.02
CA ARG A 354 19.72 11.33 -8.80
C ARG A 354 19.41 12.39 -9.85
N LEU A 355 18.26 12.29 -10.51
CA LEU A 355 17.83 13.23 -11.55
C LEU A 355 17.15 14.49 -11.00
N LYS A 356 16.76 14.48 -9.72
CA LYS A 356 15.92 15.52 -9.08
C LYS A 356 14.61 15.77 -9.84
N LYS A 357 14.04 14.71 -10.44
CA LYS A 357 12.80 14.75 -11.22
C LYS A 357 11.93 13.58 -10.83
N ARG A 358 10.64 13.84 -10.65
CA ARG A 358 9.61 12.83 -10.38
C ARG A 358 9.03 12.27 -11.67
N PHE A 359 8.75 10.98 -11.66
CA PHE A 359 7.99 10.29 -12.69
C PHE A 359 6.82 9.56 -12.05
N ARG A 360 5.79 9.26 -12.84
CA ARG A 360 4.77 8.32 -12.39
C ARG A 360 5.40 6.94 -12.22
N ILE A 361 4.99 6.19 -11.19
CA ILE A 361 5.55 4.86 -10.93
C ILE A 361 5.38 3.93 -12.14
N PHE A 362 6.47 3.28 -12.55
CA PHE A 362 6.56 2.41 -13.71
C PHE A 362 6.21 3.04 -15.08
N ASP A 363 6.19 4.38 -15.19
CA ASP A 363 6.02 5.10 -16.46
C ASP A 363 7.35 5.16 -17.23
N ILE A 364 7.74 4.01 -17.76
CA ILE A 364 8.97 3.81 -18.53
C ILE A 364 9.04 4.74 -19.76
N PRO A 365 7.97 4.92 -20.57
CA PRO A 365 8.00 5.82 -21.72
C PRO A 365 8.36 7.27 -21.34
N ALA A 366 7.77 7.81 -20.28
CA ALA A 366 8.07 9.17 -19.82
C ALA A 366 9.54 9.33 -19.36
N ILE A 367 10.08 8.32 -18.67
CA ILE A 367 11.49 8.30 -18.25
C ILE A 367 12.42 8.30 -19.47
N GLU A 368 12.15 7.45 -20.47
CA GLU A 368 12.97 7.39 -21.68
C GLU A 368 12.92 8.67 -22.51
N GLU A 369 11.74 9.26 -22.66
CA GLU A 369 11.56 10.52 -23.40
C GLU A 369 12.35 11.65 -22.74
N TRP A 370 12.29 11.75 -21.41
CA TRP A 370 13.08 12.71 -20.67
C TRP A 370 14.59 12.48 -20.84
N MET A 371 15.06 11.23 -20.74
CA MET A 371 16.48 10.91 -20.94
C MET A 371 16.96 11.30 -22.36
N LYS A 372 16.13 11.07 -23.37
CA LYS A 372 16.42 11.50 -24.76
C LYS A 372 16.44 13.03 -24.89
N SER A 373 15.62 13.76 -24.14
CA SER A 373 15.62 15.22 -24.18
C SER A 373 16.87 15.84 -23.54
N GLN A 374 17.50 15.16 -22.58
CA GLN A 374 18.75 15.61 -21.94
C GLN A 374 20.01 15.27 -22.76
N ALA A 375 19.91 14.33 -23.71
CA ALA A 375 21.02 13.95 -24.59
C ALA A 375 21.18 14.89 -25.81
N LYS A 376 20.26 15.86 -25.96
CA LYS A 376 20.33 16.95 -26.93
C LYS A 376 20.86 18.20 -26.23
#